data_AF-A0A1M3ND29-F1
#
_entry.id   AF-A0A1M3ND29-F1
#
_cell.length_a   1.000
_cell.length_b   1.000
_cell.length_c   1.000
_cell.angle_alpha   90.00
_cell.angle_beta   90.00
_cell.angle_gamma   90.00
#
_symmetry.space_group_name_H-M   'P 1'
#
loop_
_entity.id
_entity.type
_entity.pdbx_description
1 polymer ?
#
loop_
_entity_poly.entity_id
_entity_poly.type
_entity_poly.pdbx_seq_one_letter_code
_entity_poly.pdbx_strand_id
1 'polypeptide(L)'
;MNVRAAKIAKVDEAAESSAADRLDSDTQRVQRTLERLDRLIDVLERAELAFRCGAPRAREEALAHGLSVIGALYGEVDIVSAETTARLVAAYDSCLDALGAAYAGDCDALLPAMTMAHAIRSALSHGSCRAGCSPCAPTRCRAA
;
A
#
# COMPACT_ATOMS: atom_id res chain seq x y z
N MET A 1 22.10 8.29 46.89
CA MET A 1 21.10 8.43 45.80
C MET A 1 21.86 8.61 44.49
N ASN A 2 21.84 7.61 43.60
CA ASN A 2 22.71 7.57 42.41
C ASN A 2 22.07 8.33 41.22
N VAL A 3 22.50 9.57 41.03
CA VAL A 3 22.08 10.47 39.94
C VAL A 3 22.29 9.87 38.54
N ARG A 4 23.28 8.98 38.38
CA ARG A 4 23.53 8.27 37.11
C ARG A 4 22.44 7.26 36.74
N ALA A 5 21.87 6.55 37.72
CA ALA A 5 20.81 5.57 37.46
C ALA A 5 19.51 6.24 37.00
N ALA A 6 19.17 7.38 37.62
CA ALA A 6 17.99 8.17 37.24
C ALA A 6 18.13 8.84 35.86
N LYS A 7 19.35 9.15 35.42
CA LYS A 7 19.62 9.73 34.10
C LYS A 7 19.53 8.71 32.97
N ILE A 8 19.91 7.45 33.22
CA ILE A 8 19.79 6.36 32.24
C ILE A 8 18.32 5.97 32.06
N ALA A 9 17.57 5.80 33.15
CA ALA A 9 16.14 5.50 33.10
C ALA A 9 15.31 6.52 32.31
N LYS A 10 15.61 7.83 32.44
CA LYS A 10 14.94 8.89 31.66
C LYS A 10 15.28 8.89 30.18
N VAL A 11 16.45 8.38 29.78
CA VAL A 11 16.85 8.28 28.37
C VAL A 11 16.17 7.06 27.73
N ASP A 12 16.05 5.96 28.47
CA ASP A 12 15.32 4.77 28.01
C ASP A 12 13.81 5.06 27.85
N GLU A 13 13.16 5.73 28.81
CA GLU A 13 11.74 6.13 28.69
C GLU A 13 11.48 7.06 27.48
N ALA A 14 12.40 7.99 27.19
CA ALA A 14 12.27 8.89 26.05
C ALA A 14 12.53 8.18 24.70
N ALA A 15 13.43 7.20 24.67
CA ALA A 15 13.67 6.37 23.49
C ALA A 15 12.49 5.43 23.20
N GLU A 16 11.88 4.86 24.24
CA GLU A 16 10.68 4.03 24.14
C GLU A 16 9.46 4.85 23.69
N SER A 17 9.26 6.06 24.24
CA SER A 17 8.21 6.98 23.78
C SER A 17 8.40 7.37 22.30
N SER A 18 9.63 7.68 21.89
CA SER A 18 9.92 8.03 20.50
C SER A 18 9.78 6.84 19.53
N ALA A 19 10.04 5.62 19.99
CA ALA A 19 9.83 4.41 19.19
C ALA A 19 8.33 4.08 19.04
N ALA A 20 7.54 4.25 20.10
CA ALA A 20 6.09 4.06 20.07
C ALA A 20 5.40 5.04 19.10
N ASP A 21 5.79 6.33 19.14
CA ASP A 21 5.23 7.36 18.25
C ASP A 21 5.54 7.08 16.76
N ARG A 22 6.74 6.54 16.45
CA ARG A 22 7.11 6.14 15.09
C ARG A 22 6.32 4.94 14.59
N LEU A 23 6.14 3.93 15.45
CA LEU A 23 5.35 2.73 15.12
C LEU A 23 3.88 3.09 14.83
N ASP A 24 3.29 4.02 15.59
CA ASP A 24 1.93 4.51 15.33
C ASP A 24 1.85 5.26 13.98
N SER A 25 2.82 6.15 13.70
CA SER A 25 2.89 6.88 12.43
C SER A 25 3.05 5.96 11.20
N ASP A 26 3.88 4.93 11.30
CA ASP A 26 4.10 3.97 10.21
C ASP A 26 2.86 3.09 9.98
N THR A 27 2.19 2.67 11.06
CA THR A 27 0.94 1.91 11.00
C THR A 27 -0.17 2.74 10.33
N GLN A 28 -0.34 4.00 10.72
CA GLN A 28 -1.30 4.91 10.09
C GLN A 28 -0.99 5.18 8.61
N ARG A 29 0.29 5.16 8.23
CA ARG A 29 0.68 5.30 6.82
C ARG A 29 0.31 4.08 6.00
N VAL A 30 0.69 2.88 6.47
CA VAL A 30 0.34 1.62 5.80
C VAL A 30 -1.18 1.50 5.63
N GLN A 31 -1.95 1.84 6.67
CA GLN A 31 -3.40 1.84 6.63
C GLN A 31 -3.94 2.80 5.54
N ARG A 32 -3.42 4.03 5.46
CA ARG A 32 -3.79 4.99 4.40
C ARG A 32 -3.45 4.49 3.00
N THR A 33 -2.30 3.85 2.82
CA THR A 33 -1.90 3.27 1.54
C THR A 33 -2.84 2.11 1.15
N LEU A 34 -3.19 1.24 2.10
CA LEU A 34 -4.16 0.16 1.87
C LEU A 34 -5.53 0.71 1.46
N GLU A 35 -6.05 1.71 2.16
CA GLU A 35 -7.33 2.36 1.82
C GLU A 35 -7.32 2.99 0.43
N ARG A 36 -6.17 3.53 -0.01
CA ARG A 36 -6.03 4.09 -1.36
C ARG A 36 -5.93 3.01 -2.43
N LEU A 37 -5.26 1.89 -2.13
CA LEU A 37 -5.24 0.75 -3.02
C LEU A 37 -6.63 0.13 -3.17
N ASP A 38 -7.40 0.03 -2.08
CA ASP A 38 -8.81 -0.38 -2.13
C ASP A 38 -9.62 0.54 -3.04
N ARG A 39 -9.49 1.87 -2.86
CA ARG A 39 -10.15 2.83 -3.74
C ARG A 39 -9.71 2.73 -5.20
N LEU A 40 -8.43 2.45 -5.46
CA LEU A 40 -7.93 2.27 -6.82
C LEU A 40 -8.59 1.06 -7.47
N ILE A 41 -8.65 -0.07 -6.76
CA ILE A 41 -9.32 -1.29 -7.22
C ILE A 41 -10.79 -1.00 -7.53
N ASP A 42 -11.53 -0.39 -6.60
CA ASP A 42 -12.95 -0.04 -6.77
C ASP A 42 -13.19 0.89 -7.97
N VAL A 43 -12.26 1.80 -8.24
CA VAL A 43 -12.35 2.70 -9.39
C VAL A 43 -12.14 1.93 -10.69
N LEU A 44 -11.12 1.08 -10.77
CA LEU A 44 -10.82 0.30 -11.96
C LEU A 44 -11.98 -0.65 -12.31
N GLU A 45 -12.56 -1.30 -11.30
CA GLU A 45 -13.76 -2.15 -11.47
C GLU A 45 -14.97 -1.33 -11.97
N ARG A 46 -15.20 -0.13 -11.42
CA ARG A 46 -16.27 0.75 -11.91
C ARG A 46 -16.04 1.23 -13.34
N ALA A 47 -14.79 1.51 -13.71
CA ALA A 47 -14.45 1.88 -15.07
C ALA A 47 -14.71 0.73 -16.05
N GLU A 48 -14.29 -0.50 -15.71
CA GLU A 48 -14.57 -1.72 -16.49
C GLU A 48 -16.09 -1.95 -16.65
N LEU A 49 -16.84 -1.85 -15.55
CA LEU A 49 -18.30 -2.00 -15.58
C LEU A 49 -18.96 -0.93 -16.46
N ALA A 50 -18.55 0.33 -16.33
CA ALA A 50 -19.09 1.42 -17.14
C ALA A 50 -18.80 1.22 -18.64
N PHE A 51 -17.64 0.66 -18.98
CA PHE A 51 -17.33 0.24 -20.35
C PHE A 51 -18.30 -0.83 -20.86
N ARG A 52 -18.47 -1.91 -20.09
CA ARG A 52 -19.34 -3.04 -20.45
C ARG A 52 -20.80 -2.63 -20.60
N CYS A 53 -21.25 -1.66 -19.81
CA CYS A 53 -22.61 -1.12 -19.85
C CYS A 53 -22.79 0.00 -20.88
N GLY A 54 -21.75 0.41 -21.60
CA GLY A 54 -21.83 1.53 -22.56
C GLY A 54 -22.18 2.87 -21.91
N ALA A 55 -21.68 3.13 -20.70
CA ALA A 55 -21.95 4.33 -19.90
C ALA A 55 -20.74 5.30 -19.92
N PRO A 56 -20.59 6.13 -20.97
CA PRO A 56 -19.36 6.91 -21.19
C PRO A 56 -19.08 7.95 -20.09
N ARG A 57 -20.12 8.58 -19.52
CA ARG A 57 -19.96 9.53 -18.42
C ARG A 57 -19.45 8.87 -17.14
N ALA A 58 -20.06 7.75 -16.76
CA ALA A 58 -19.65 6.98 -15.59
C ALA A 58 -18.21 6.46 -15.76
N ARG A 59 -17.83 6.08 -16.99
CA ARG A 59 -16.45 5.71 -17.34
C ARG A 59 -15.51 6.89 -17.12
N GLU A 60 -15.79 8.07 -17.69
CA GLU A 60 -14.93 9.25 -17.55
C GLU A 60 -14.76 9.67 -16.09
N GLU A 61 -15.84 9.65 -15.31
CA GLU A 61 -15.81 9.95 -13.87
C GLU A 61 -14.97 8.93 -13.09
N ALA A 62 -15.14 7.64 -13.38
CA ALA A 62 -14.34 6.59 -12.76
C ALA A 62 -12.85 6.77 -13.09
N LEU A 63 -12.50 6.91 -14.37
CA LEU A 63 -11.11 7.09 -14.79
C LEU A 63 -10.48 8.36 -14.20
N ALA A 64 -11.22 9.47 -14.10
CA ALA A 64 -10.71 10.72 -13.52
C ALA A 64 -10.44 10.56 -12.02
N HIS A 65 -11.32 9.85 -11.32
CA HIS A 65 -11.08 9.49 -9.92
C HIS A 65 -9.86 8.57 -9.79
N GLY A 66 -9.65 7.65 -10.75
CA GLY A 66 -8.51 6.73 -10.76
C GLY A 66 -7.18 7.47 -10.84
N LEU A 67 -7.09 8.47 -11.73
CA LEU A 67 -5.94 9.36 -11.84
C LEU A 67 -5.66 10.09 -10.52
N SER A 68 -6.70 10.59 -9.86
CA SER A 68 -6.57 11.25 -8.56
C SER A 68 -6.04 10.30 -7.48
N VAL A 69 -6.51 9.05 -7.44
CA VAL A 69 -6.07 8.05 -6.45
C VAL A 69 -4.61 7.66 -6.71
N ILE A 70 -4.22 7.43 -7.96
CA ILE A 70 -2.83 7.15 -8.32
C ILE A 70 -1.91 8.31 -7.92
N GLY A 71 -2.27 9.55 -8.21
CA GLY A 71 -1.49 10.72 -7.80
C GLY A 71 -1.28 10.78 -6.29
N ALA A 72 -2.31 10.42 -5.51
CA ALA A 72 -2.20 10.33 -4.05
C ALA A 72 -1.28 9.18 -3.60
N LEU A 73 -1.25 8.05 -4.30
CA LEU A 73 -0.35 6.93 -4.02
C LEU A 73 1.12 7.29 -4.27
N TYR A 74 1.44 8.01 -5.36
CA TYR A 74 2.80 8.52 -5.60
C TYR A 74 3.28 9.45 -4.47
N GLY A 75 2.39 10.29 -3.97
CA GLY A 75 2.71 11.22 -2.86
C GLY A 75 3.02 10.52 -1.53
N GLU A 76 2.72 9.22 -1.40
CA GLU A 76 2.95 8.43 -0.18
C GLU A 76 4.11 7.45 -0.28
N VAL A 77 4.78 7.35 -1.43
CA VAL A 77 5.91 6.45 -1.60
C VAL A 77 7.05 6.88 -0.67
N ASP A 78 7.24 6.14 0.41
CA ASP A 78 8.39 6.30 1.29
C ASP A 78 9.57 5.44 0.81
N ILE A 79 10.78 5.94 1.05
CA ILE A 79 12.03 5.28 0.68
C ILE A 79 12.34 4.24 1.75
N VAL A 80 11.67 3.09 1.69
CA VAL A 80 12.02 1.92 2.52
C VAL A 80 13.34 1.32 2.04
N SER A 81 13.43 1.12 0.72
CA SER A 81 14.67 0.79 0.01
C SER A 81 14.52 1.28 -1.44
N ALA A 82 15.63 1.67 -2.08
CA ALA A 82 15.59 2.12 -3.48
C ALA A 82 14.94 1.08 -4.41
N GLU A 83 15.15 -0.21 -4.14
CA GLU A 83 14.57 -1.31 -4.91
C GLU A 83 13.06 -1.44 -4.71
N THR A 84 12.57 -1.37 -3.47
CA THR A 84 11.13 -1.43 -3.17
C THR A 84 10.40 -0.22 -3.74
N THR A 85 10.98 0.97 -3.57
CA THR A 85 10.47 2.22 -4.13
C THR A 85 10.39 2.15 -5.65
N ALA A 86 11.44 1.69 -6.33
CA ALA A 86 11.44 1.54 -7.79
C ALA A 86 10.36 0.56 -8.27
N ARG A 87 10.14 -0.55 -7.57
CA ARG A 87 9.08 -1.52 -7.89
C ARG A 87 7.68 -0.94 -7.71
N LEU A 88 7.45 -0.18 -6.65
CA LEU A 88 6.17 0.49 -6.41
C LEU A 88 5.89 1.55 -7.48
N VAL A 89 6.88 2.38 -7.79
CA VAL A 89 6.78 3.39 -8.85
C VAL A 89 6.46 2.75 -10.19
N ALA A 90 7.21 1.71 -10.60
CA ALA A 90 6.94 1.01 -11.86
C ALA A 90 5.52 0.40 -11.90
N ALA A 91 5.01 -0.05 -10.75
CA ALA A 91 3.66 -0.56 -10.67
C ALA A 91 2.60 0.54 -10.79
N TYR A 92 2.83 1.69 -10.17
CA TYR A 92 1.95 2.86 -10.32
C TYR A 92 1.99 3.43 -11.74
N ASP A 93 3.16 3.43 -12.40
CA ASP A 93 3.32 3.84 -13.79
C ASP A 93 2.48 2.93 -14.69
N SER A 94 2.55 1.61 -14.46
CA SER A 94 1.74 0.63 -15.19
C SER A 94 0.23 0.86 -15.02
N CYS A 95 -0.21 1.21 -13.80
CA CYS A 95 -1.61 1.57 -13.55
C CYS A 95 -2.01 2.88 -14.25
N LEU A 96 -1.10 3.86 -14.30
CA LEU A 96 -1.33 5.13 -14.99
C LEU A 96 -1.46 4.93 -16.50
N ASP A 97 -0.59 4.13 -17.10
CA ASP A 97 -0.63 3.76 -18.51
C ASP A 97 -1.93 3.02 -18.86
N ALA A 98 -2.37 2.09 -18.00
CA ALA A 98 -3.64 1.39 -18.15
C ALA A 98 -4.85 2.34 -18.13
N LEU A 99 -4.88 3.32 -17.21
CA LEU A 99 -5.92 4.34 -17.20
C LEU A 99 -5.90 5.19 -18.47
N GLY A 100 -4.70 5.54 -18.98
CA GLY A 100 -4.53 6.25 -20.25
C GLY A 100 -5.06 5.45 -21.45
N ALA A 101 -4.74 4.16 -21.53
CA ALA A 101 -5.26 3.26 -22.54
C ALA A 101 -6.79 3.13 -22.47
N ALA A 102 -7.34 3.03 -21.26
CA ALA A 102 -8.78 3.02 -21.03
C ALA A 102 -9.45 4.34 -21.44
N TYR A 103 -8.81 5.50 -21.29
CA TYR A 103 -9.31 6.75 -21.87
C TYR A 103 -9.35 6.70 -23.41
N ALA A 104 -8.38 6.03 -24.04
CA ALA A 104 -8.34 5.82 -25.49
C ALA A 104 -9.34 4.75 -25.98
N GLY A 105 -10.03 4.06 -25.08
CA GLY A 105 -11.05 3.06 -25.40
C GLY A 105 -10.61 1.61 -25.19
N ASP A 106 -9.36 1.36 -24.81
CA ASP A 106 -8.85 0.01 -24.53
C ASP A 106 -9.17 -0.38 -23.08
N CYS A 107 -10.32 -1.02 -22.88
CA CYS A 107 -10.77 -1.47 -21.57
C CYS A 107 -9.96 -2.68 -21.04
N ASP A 108 -9.38 -3.49 -21.92
CA ASP A 108 -8.66 -4.70 -21.52
C ASP A 108 -7.37 -4.35 -20.77
N ALA A 109 -6.83 -3.15 -20.99
CA ALA A 109 -5.71 -2.59 -20.25
C ALA A 109 -5.98 -2.42 -18.73
N LEU A 110 -7.24 -2.36 -18.28
CA LEU A 110 -7.59 -2.20 -16.86
C LEU A 110 -7.34 -3.47 -16.03
N LEU A 111 -7.46 -4.65 -16.64
CA LEU A 111 -7.32 -5.95 -15.96
C LEU A 111 -5.91 -6.18 -15.36
N PRO A 112 -4.82 -5.95 -16.11
CA PRO A 112 -3.47 -5.98 -15.55
C PRO A 112 -3.27 -5.01 -14.39
N ALA A 113 -3.82 -3.79 -14.48
CA ALA A 113 -3.72 -2.79 -13.42
C ALA A 113 -4.44 -3.22 -12.13
N MET A 114 -5.65 -3.78 -12.25
CA MET A 114 -6.37 -4.36 -11.11
C MET A 114 -5.57 -5.49 -10.45
N THR A 115 -5.05 -6.41 -11.26
CA THR A 115 -4.24 -7.55 -10.78
C THR A 115 -3.04 -7.07 -9.98
N MET A 116 -2.37 -6.03 -10.47
CA MET A 116 -1.21 -5.43 -9.82
C MET A 116 -1.59 -4.70 -8.53
N ALA A 117 -2.66 -3.90 -8.53
CA ALA A 117 -3.15 -3.22 -7.33
C ALA A 117 -3.51 -4.22 -6.21
N HIS A 118 -4.18 -5.34 -6.55
CA HIS A 118 -4.45 -6.43 -5.61
C HIS A 118 -3.18 -7.09 -5.06
N ALA A 119 -2.17 -7.30 -5.91
CA ALA A 119 -0.90 -7.88 -5.50
C ALA A 119 -0.16 -6.98 -4.49
N ILE A 120 -0.08 -5.67 -4.75
CA ILE A 120 0.55 -4.69 -3.84
C ILE A 120 -0.22 -4.64 -2.52
N ARG A 121 -1.54 -4.52 -2.59
CA ARG A 121 -2.41 -4.52 -1.40
C ARG A 121 -2.19 -5.76 -0.55
N SER A 122 -2.17 -6.94 -1.18
CA SER A 122 -1.92 -8.20 -0.49
C SER A 122 -0.52 -8.25 0.12
N ALA A 123 0.50 -7.75 -0.58
CA ALA A 123 1.85 -7.70 -0.02
C ALA A 123 1.92 -6.80 1.22
N LEU A 124 1.26 -5.63 1.19
CA LEU A 124 1.21 -4.70 2.33
C LEU A 124 0.42 -5.26 3.51
N SER A 125 -0.71 -5.94 3.26
CA SER A 125 -1.52 -6.54 4.32
C SER A 125 -0.79 -7.68 5.05
N HIS A 126 -0.03 -8.51 4.31
CA HIS A 126 0.72 -9.64 4.90
C HIS A 126 2.09 -9.23 5.45
N GLY A 127 2.68 -8.13 4.96
CA GLY A 127 3.90 -7.53 5.51
C GLY A 127 3.70 -7.04 6.94
N SER A 128 2.51 -6.50 7.24
CA SER A 128 2.08 -6.10 8.60
C SER A 128 2.08 -7.27 9.59
N CYS A 129 1.72 -8.48 9.15
CA CYS A 129 1.71 -9.67 10.01
C CYS A 129 3.11 -10.12 10.45
N ARG A 130 4.14 -9.97 9.60
CA ARG A 130 5.52 -10.39 9.93
C ARG A 130 6.23 -9.48 10.93
N ALA A 131 5.79 -8.22 11.09
CA ALA A 131 6.37 -7.31 12.08
C ALA A 131 5.86 -7.57 13.51
N GLY A 132 4.73 -8.28 13.67
CA GLY A 132 4.14 -8.64 14.96
C GLY A 132 4.18 -10.13 15.33
N CYS A 133 4.53 -11.02 14.39
CA CYS A 133 4.73 -12.43 14.72
C CYS A 133 6.11 -12.64 15.35
N SER A 134 6.13 -12.73 16.69
CA SER A 134 7.18 -13.45 17.42
C SER A 134 7.47 -14.77 16.68
N PRO A 135 8.73 -15.19 16.48
CA PRO A 135 9.04 -16.37 15.68
C PRO A 135 8.33 -17.56 16.30
N CYS A 136 7.31 -18.08 15.62
CA CYS A 136 6.76 -19.39 15.94
C CYS A 136 7.92 -20.37 15.88
N ALA A 137 8.37 -20.80 17.05
CA ALA A 137 9.47 -21.74 17.21
C ALA A 137 9.22 -22.97 16.32
N PRO A 138 10.26 -23.52 15.65
CA PRO A 138 10.12 -24.69 14.82
C PRO A 138 10.01 -25.93 15.72
N THR A 139 8.86 -26.14 16.36
CA THR A 139 8.59 -27.41 17.03
C THR A 139 8.04 -28.42 16.03
N ARG A 140 8.99 -29.21 15.52
CA ARG A 140 8.86 -30.63 15.20
C ARG A 140 8.03 -31.00 13.97
N CYS A 141 8.65 -30.95 12.79
CA CYS A 141 8.57 -32.08 11.88
C CYS A 141 9.41 -33.21 12.48
N ARG A 142 8.77 -34.13 13.22
CA ARG A 142 9.38 -35.42 13.54
C ARG A 142 8.81 -36.43 12.54
N ALA A 143 9.67 -36.87 11.63
CA ALA A 143 9.48 -38.10 10.89
C ALA A 143 9.57 -39.29 11.85
N ALA A 144 8.55 -40.14 11.84
CA ALA A 144 8.57 -41.59 12.05
C ALA A 144 7.12 -42.10 12.01
#